data_AF-A0A812W936-F1
#
_entry.id   AF-A0A812W936-F1
#
_cell.length_a   1.000
_cell.length_b   1.000
_cell.length_c   1.000
_cell.angle_alpha   90.00
_cell.angle_beta   90.00
_cell.angle_gamma   90.00
#
_symmetry.space_group_name_H-M   'P 1'
#
loop_
_entity.id
_entity.type
_entity.pdbx_description
1 polymer ?
#
loop_
_entity_poly.entity_id
_entity_poly.type
_entity_poly.pdbx_seq_one_letter_code
_entity_poly.pdbx_strand_id
1 'polypeptide(L)'
;MVGQRLTNYLQSCGLEAEDVPKVAAIFLGAKYCAWAASVAVAVRYQPLRRVFLSRREALFGSGVAARTFSERKRLWLVEALDMARRRQGQGQSEPLRRTVGLGGPGASASLTRAKGTATAILKRLRSKAKTSRSSLANGLASGWATARDRYHAANYSWKLAGWQLLRTQERQKLGMVPARHREPISWYPWTSAKYWQLSDKLEASAGSNRAWSMLTKWLNLNSKGLALGLAEGTILFKFTVPVHMPLMLFTIVSFFRHRRWVAAETTAALEEDDVKAQGGQVTESFEEPSRMLGSTRNAARDISYLGRWGLAFWQEVE
;
A
#
# COMPACT_ATOMS: atom_id res chain seq x y z
N MET A 1 30.21 8.01 5.39
CA MET A 1 30.86 6.73 5.79
C MET A 1 29.93 5.50 5.80
N VAL A 2 28.62 5.62 5.56
CA VAL A 2 27.70 4.46 5.63
C VAL A 2 27.89 3.47 4.46
N GLY A 3 28.33 3.95 3.29
CA GLY A 3 28.51 3.13 2.09
C GLY A 3 29.59 2.03 2.21
N GLN A 4 30.74 2.33 2.83
CA GLN A 4 31.85 1.37 2.96
C GLN A 4 31.50 0.16 3.84
N ARG A 5 30.71 0.37 4.90
CA ARG A 5 30.27 -0.73 5.77
C ARG A 5 29.32 -1.67 5.02
N LEU A 6 28.42 -1.10 4.21
CA LEU A 6 27.48 -1.88 3.40
C LEU A 6 28.22 -2.67 2.32
N THR A 7 29.21 -2.07 1.63
CA THR A 7 30.01 -2.78 0.62
C THR A 7 30.84 -3.91 1.23
N ASN A 8 31.49 -3.67 2.37
CA ASN A 8 32.25 -4.71 3.07
C ASN A 8 31.33 -5.85 3.55
N TYR A 9 30.12 -5.51 4.00
CA TYR A 9 29.13 -6.50 4.40
C TYR A 9 28.64 -7.32 3.20
N LEU A 10 28.28 -6.67 2.08
CA LEU A 10 27.85 -7.35 0.86
C LEU A 10 28.95 -8.29 0.33
N GLN A 11 30.20 -7.82 0.33
CA GLN A 11 31.36 -8.66 -0.01
C GLN A 11 31.50 -9.85 0.96
N SER A 12 31.32 -9.65 2.27
CA SER A 12 31.37 -10.75 3.24
C SER A 12 30.25 -11.77 3.05
N CYS A 13 29.11 -11.36 2.50
CA CYS A 13 28.01 -12.23 2.12
C CYS A 13 28.19 -12.89 0.73
N GLY A 14 29.26 -12.56 0.01
CA GLY A 14 29.50 -13.03 -1.36
C GLY A 14 28.52 -12.45 -2.38
N LEU A 15 27.96 -11.26 -2.12
CA LEU A 15 27.07 -10.53 -3.03
C LEU A 15 27.85 -9.42 -3.74
N GLU A 16 27.83 -9.43 -5.08
CA GLU A 16 28.30 -8.30 -5.88
C GLU A 16 27.30 -7.14 -5.86
N ALA A 17 27.81 -5.94 -6.12
CA ALA A 17 26.99 -4.73 -6.22
C ALA A 17 25.87 -4.86 -7.27
N GLU A 18 26.08 -5.64 -8.32
CA GLU A 18 25.10 -5.89 -9.39
C GLU A 18 23.90 -6.75 -8.96
N ASP A 19 24.05 -7.56 -7.91
CA ASP A 19 22.98 -8.43 -7.41
C ASP A 19 22.08 -7.72 -6.40
N VAL A 20 22.55 -6.64 -5.79
CA VAL A 20 21.76 -5.82 -4.83
C VAL A 20 20.40 -5.40 -5.39
N PRO A 21 20.30 -4.79 -6.59
CA PRO A 21 18.99 -4.42 -7.14
C PRO A 21 18.10 -5.63 -7.44
N LYS A 22 18.68 -6.80 -7.80
CA LYS A 22 17.94 -8.04 -8.06
C LYS A 22 17.34 -8.60 -6.76
N VAL A 23 18.16 -8.67 -5.70
CA VAL A 23 17.74 -9.09 -4.37
C VAL A 23 16.65 -8.15 -3.83
N ALA A 24 16.83 -6.84 -3.97
CA ALA A 24 15.85 -5.85 -3.54
C ALA A 24 14.52 -5.99 -4.30
N ALA A 25 14.56 -6.20 -5.62
CA ALA A 25 13.37 -6.42 -6.43
C ALA A 25 12.62 -7.71 -6.03
N ILE A 26 13.35 -8.82 -5.85
CA ILE A 26 12.77 -10.10 -5.41
C ILE A 26 12.17 -9.97 -4.00
N PHE A 27 12.88 -9.31 -3.08
CA PHE A 27 12.42 -9.07 -1.72
C PHE A 27 11.13 -8.23 -1.69
N LEU A 28 11.07 -7.18 -2.51
CA LEU A 28 9.88 -6.34 -2.62
C LEU A 28 8.70 -7.12 -3.23
N GLY A 29 8.96 -7.93 -4.25
CA GLY A 29 7.96 -8.83 -4.84
C GLY A 29 7.42 -9.83 -3.81
N ALA A 30 8.32 -10.53 -3.11
CA ALA A 30 7.98 -11.49 -2.05
C ALA A 30 7.17 -10.84 -0.93
N LYS A 31 7.53 -9.62 -0.52
CA LYS A 31 6.77 -8.81 0.46
C LYS A 31 5.33 -8.61 0.03
N TYR A 32 5.09 -8.17 -1.21
CA TYR A 32 3.73 -7.92 -1.70
C TYR A 32 2.96 -9.22 -1.93
N CYS A 33 3.62 -10.30 -2.34
CA CYS A 33 3.01 -11.62 -2.43
C CYS A 33 2.57 -12.14 -1.06
N ALA A 34 3.42 -12.02 -0.02
CA ALA A 34 3.07 -12.42 1.34
C ALA A 34 1.91 -11.59 1.91
N TRP A 35 1.88 -10.28 1.63
CA TRP A 35 0.75 -9.42 1.99
C TRP A 35 -0.54 -9.86 1.27
N ALA A 36 -0.47 -10.09 -0.04
CA ALA A 36 -1.62 -10.53 -0.83
C ALA A 36 -2.15 -11.90 -0.35
N ALA A 37 -1.26 -12.84 -0.05
CA ALA A 37 -1.61 -14.14 0.53
C ALA A 37 -2.29 -13.98 1.90
N SER A 38 -1.76 -13.10 2.76
CA SER A 38 -2.36 -12.80 4.07
C SER A 38 -3.77 -12.21 3.92
N VAL A 39 -3.99 -11.34 2.94
CA VAL A 39 -5.32 -10.80 2.60
C VAL A 39 -6.24 -11.91 2.09
N ALA A 40 -5.79 -12.77 1.19
CA ALA A 40 -6.59 -13.88 0.68
C ALA A 40 -7.03 -14.84 1.81
N VAL A 41 -6.11 -15.19 2.71
CA VAL A 41 -6.39 -16.00 3.90
C VAL A 41 -7.38 -15.28 4.82
N ALA A 42 -7.18 -14.00 5.10
CA ALA A 42 -8.09 -13.24 5.95
C ALA A 42 -9.51 -13.11 5.37
N VAL A 43 -9.61 -12.89 4.05
CA VAL A 43 -10.89 -12.85 3.34
C VAL A 43 -11.62 -14.19 3.42
N ARG A 44 -10.90 -15.31 3.25
CA ARG A 44 -11.46 -16.67 3.26
C ARG A 44 -11.85 -17.14 4.65
N TYR A 45 -10.98 -16.94 5.65
CA TYR A 45 -11.13 -17.55 6.98
C TYR A 45 -11.67 -16.58 8.04
N GLN A 46 -11.55 -15.27 7.83
CA GLN A 46 -11.93 -14.21 8.79
C GLN A 46 -11.47 -14.52 10.22
N PRO A 47 -10.18 -14.81 10.43
CA PRO A 47 -9.69 -15.37 11.70
C PRO A 47 -9.87 -14.40 12.86
N LEU A 48 -9.65 -13.10 12.65
CA LEU A 48 -9.81 -12.11 13.71
C LEU A 48 -11.29 -11.99 14.10
N ARG A 49 -12.20 -12.03 13.14
CA ARG A 49 -13.63 -12.07 13.42
C ARG A 49 -14.02 -13.25 14.30
N ARG A 50 -13.50 -14.45 14.02
CA ARG A 50 -13.77 -15.65 14.85
C ARG A 50 -13.24 -15.46 16.27
N VAL A 51 -12.00 -15.01 16.42
CA VAL A 51 -11.37 -14.84 17.75
C VAL A 51 -12.03 -13.71 18.55
N PHE A 52 -12.31 -12.56 17.93
CA PHE A 52 -12.83 -11.40 18.64
C PHE A 52 -14.34 -11.42 18.86
N LEU A 53 -15.14 -11.98 17.94
CA LEU A 53 -16.58 -12.10 18.18
C LEU A 53 -16.87 -13.10 19.30
N SER A 54 -16.21 -14.26 19.32
CA SER A 54 -16.36 -15.21 20.43
C SER A 54 -15.99 -14.60 21.77
N ARG A 55 -14.94 -13.77 21.82
CA ARG A 55 -14.55 -13.08 23.06
C ARG A 55 -15.54 -11.98 23.45
N ARG A 56 -16.12 -11.26 22.48
CA ARG A 56 -17.11 -10.23 22.75
C ARG A 56 -18.43 -10.84 23.23
N GLU A 57 -18.86 -11.95 22.66
CA GLU A 57 -20.03 -12.68 23.13
C GLU A 57 -19.80 -13.25 24.54
N ALA A 58 -18.59 -13.76 24.84
CA ALA A 58 -18.26 -14.24 26.18
C ALA A 58 -18.16 -13.11 27.23
N LEU A 59 -17.57 -11.96 26.89
CA LEU A 59 -17.39 -10.84 27.82
C LEU A 59 -18.65 -10.00 28.03
N PHE A 60 -19.54 -9.92 27.03
CA PHE A 60 -20.76 -9.11 27.10
C PHE A 60 -22.04 -9.94 27.25
N GLY A 61 -21.95 -11.28 27.18
CA GLY A 61 -23.08 -12.20 27.33
C GLY A 61 -23.53 -12.42 28.78
N SER A 62 -22.76 -12.01 29.80
CA SER A 62 -23.11 -12.30 31.20
C SER A 62 -24.00 -11.27 31.90
N GLY A 63 -24.38 -10.17 31.27
CA GLY A 63 -25.38 -9.29 31.91
C GLY A 63 -25.54 -7.91 31.29
N VAL A 64 -26.73 -7.66 30.76
CA VAL A 64 -27.43 -6.36 30.77
C VAL A 64 -26.89 -5.24 29.85
N ALA A 65 -25.63 -5.21 29.44
CA ALA A 65 -25.06 -4.05 28.71
C ALA A 65 -24.93 -4.20 27.18
N ALA A 66 -25.30 -5.35 26.60
CA ALA A 66 -25.19 -5.60 25.16
C ALA A 66 -26.43 -5.12 24.38
N ARG A 67 -26.91 -3.89 24.61
CA ARG A 67 -27.77 -3.25 23.61
C ARG A 67 -26.99 -3.15 22.31
N THR A 68 -27.40 -3.94 21.33
CA THR A 68 -26.69 -4.14 20.07
C THR A 68 -26.44 -2.80 19.38
N PHE A 69 -25.34 -2.67 18.65
CA PHE A 69 -25.02 -1.42 17.93
C PHE A 69 -26.15 -0.99 16.97
N SER A 70 -26.93 -1.96 16.46
CA SER A 70 -28.18 -1.76 15.73
C SER A 70 -29.26 -1.05 16.55
N GLU A 71 -29.39 -1.33 17.85
CA GLU A 71 -30.31 -0.61 18.73
C GLU A 71 -29.85 0.83 18.98
N ARG A 72 -28.53 1.08 19.10
CA ARG A 72 -28.04 2.47 19.20
C ARG A 72 -28.29 3.26 17.92
N LYS A 73 -28.15 2.64 16.73
CA LYS A 73 -28.50 3.29 15.46
C LYS A 73 -30.00 3.55 15.34
N ARG A 74 -30.85 2.63 15.81
CA ARG A 74 -32.29 2.83 15.87
C ARG A 74 -32.65 3.97 16.82
N LEU A 75 -32.06 4.00 18.01
CA LEU A 75 -32.26 5.09 18.96
C LEU A 75 -31.81 6.44 18.39
N TRP A 76 -30.66 6.48 17.71
CA TRP A 76 -30.18 7.71 17.06
C TRP A 76 -31.10 8.17 15.92
N LEU A 77 -31.62 7.24 15.10
CA LEU A 77 -32.61 7.55 14.06
C LEU A 77 -33.93 8.06 14.64
N VAL A 78 -34.41 7.43 15.72
CA VAL A 78 -35.61 7.86 16.44
C VAL A 78 -35.41 9.25 17.03
N GLU A 79 -34.26 9.50 17.64
CA GLU A 79 -33.91 10.81 18.21
C GLU A 79 -33.75 11.88 17.13
N ALA A 80 -33.12 11.56 15.99
CA ALA A 80 -33.01 12.47 14.85
C ALA A 80 -34.37 12.79 14.21
N LEU A 81 -35.27 11.81 14.11
CA LEU A 81 -36.66 12.01 13.66
C LEU A 81 -37.44 12.89 14.64
N ASP A 82 -37.28 12.67 15.95
CA ASP A 82 -37.95 13.49 16.96
C ASP A 82 -37.43 14.94 16.93
N MET A 83 -36.12 15.15 16.73
CA MET A 83 -35.56 16.49 16.52
C MET A 83 -36.07 17.17 15.24
N ALA A 84 -36.22 16.43 14.14
CA ALA A 84 -36.76 16.96 12.90
C ALA A 84 -38.24 17.39 13.06
N ARG A 85 -39.03 16.57 13.77
CA ARG A 85 -40.44 16.86 14.07
C ARG A 85 -40.60 18.12 14.92
N ARG A 86 -39.74 18.32 15.93
CA ARG A 86 -39.76 19.54 16.75
C ARG A 86 -39.45 20.80 15.96
N ARG A 87 -38.56 20.74 14.96
CA ARG A 87 -38.26 21.88 14.08
C ARG A 87 -39.42 22.23 13.15
N GLN A 88 -40.18 21.24 12.70
CA GLN A 88 -41.32 21.47 11.82
C GLN A 88 -42.49 22.16 12.54
N GLY A 89 -42.65 21.93 13.84
CA GLY A 89 -43.68 22.59 14.66
C GLY A 89 -43.39 24.07 15.00
N GLN A 90 -42.16 24.55 14.80
CA GLN A 90 -41.74 25.88 15.24
C GLN A 90 -41.73 26.94 14.11
N GLY A 91 -42.08 26.57 12.87
CA GLY A 91 -41.95 27.43 11.68
C GLY A 91 -43.26 27.95 11.07
N GLN A 92 -44.44 27.62 11.62
CA GLN A 92 -45.72 28.13 11.12
C GLN A 92 -46.24 29.28 11.98
N SER A 93 -45.64 30.45 11.83
CA SER A 93 -46.29 31.74 12.13
C SER A 93 -45.45 32.90 11.56
N GLU A 94 -45.39 32.98 10.23
CA GLU A 94 -44.99 34.21 9.53
C GLU A 94 -46.00 34.44 8.41
N PRO A 95 -46.94 35.40 8.55
CA PRO A 95 -47.97 35.67 7.58
C PRO A 95 -47.45 36.54 6.43
N LEU A 96 -47.68 36.05 5.20
CA LEU A 96 -47.96 36.80 3.97
C LEU A 96 -47.33 38.21 3.83
N ARG A 97 -46.30 38.31 2.99
CA ARG A 97 -46.16 39.49 2.10
C ARG A 97 -45.94 39.08 0.64
N ARG A 98 -47.09 39.02 -0.03
CA ARG A 98 -47.38 39.23 -1.45
C ARG A 98 -46.36 40.13 -2.16
N THR A 99 -45.69 39.61 -3.18
CA THR A 99 -45.23 40.42 -4.33
C THR A 99 -45.46 39.64 -5.62
N VAL A 100 -46.42 40.18 -6.37
CA VAL A 100 -46.79 39.85 -7.75
C VAL A 100 -45.78 40.50 -8.69
N GLY A 101 -45.36 39.78 -9.73
CA GLY A 101 -44.61 40.33 -10.86
C GLY A 101 -44.21 39.20 -11.82
N LEU A 102 -45.09 38.85 -12.77
CA LEU A 102 -45.08 39.29 -14.16
C LEU A 102 -43.88 38.77 -14.99
N GLY A 103 -44.19 37.82 -15.88
CA GLY A 103 -43.96 37.99 -17.32
C GLY A 103 -42.62 37.52 -17.91
N GLY A 104 -42.70 36.57 -18.85
CA GLY A 104 -41.68 36.42 -19.89
C GLY A 104 -41.67 35.04 -20.58
N PRO A 105 -42.31 34.89 -21.75
CA PRO A 105 -42.19 33.71 -22.59
C PRO A 105 -41.17 33.91 -23.73
N GLY A 106 -40.53 32.82 -24.14
CA GLY A 106 -40.04 32.63 -25.51
C GLY A 106 -38.54 32.79 -25.75
N ALA A 107 -37.92 31.72 -26.29
CA ALA A 107 -36.92 31.79 -27.36
C ALA A 107 -36.47 30.37 -27.76
N SER A 108 -37.30 29.70 -28.54
CA SER A 108 -36.92 28.60 -29.42
C SER A 108 -36.39 29.18 -30.73
N ALA A 109 -35.12 28.97 -31.08
CA ALA A 109 -34.62 29.23 -32.44
C ALA A 109 -33.32 28.49 -32.79
N SER A 110 -33.40 27.81 -33.95
CA SER A 110 -32.36 27.58 -34.95
C SER A 110 -31.07 26.85 -34.55
N LEU A 111 -31.09 25.52 -34.77
CA LEU A 111 -29.88 24.73 -34.98
C LEU A 111 -29.95 23.96 -36.31
N THR A 112 -29.83 24.67 -37.41
CA THR A 112 -29.54 24.08 -38.73
C THR A 112 -28.55 24.97 -39.47
N ARG A 113 -27.63 24.31 -40.19
CA ARG A 113 -26.71 24.86 -41.21
C ARG A 113 -25.28 25.25 -40.76
N ALA A 114 -24.44 24.24 -40.54
CA ALA A 114 -22.99 24.38 -40.67
C ALA A 114 -22.34 23.02 -41.03
N LYS A 115 -22.45 22.57 -42.29
CA LYS A 115 -21.77 21.36 -42.79
C LYS A 115 -20.89 21.59 -44.04
N GLY A 116 -20.58 22.84 -44.40
CA GLY A 116 -19.89 23.17 -45.66
C GLY A 116 -18.41 23.56 -45.57
N THR A 117 -17.87 23.92 -44.40
CA THR A 117 -16.58 24.65 -44.30
C THR A 117 -15.45 23.90 -43.58
N ALA A 118 -15.66 22.63 -43.19
CA ALA A 118 -14.67 21.87 -42.44
C ALA A 118 -13.51 21.32 -43.30
N THR A 119 -13.74 21.07 -44.59
CA THR A 119 -12.76 20.40 -45.47
C THR A 119 -11.69 21.36 -46.01
N ALA A 120 -12.01 22.65 -46.17
CA ALA A 120 -11.04 23.67 -46.59
C ALA A 120 -10.05 24.05 -45.47
N ILE A 121 -10.49 24.02 -44.21
CA ILE A 121 -9.65 24.30 -43.04
C ILE A 121 -8.64 23.16 -42.80
N LEU A 122 -9.03 21.90 -43.03
CA LEU A 122 -8.16 20.74 -42.86
C LEU A 122 -6.97 20.71 -43.84
N LYS A 123 -7.14 21.18 -45.09
CA LYS A 123 -6.02 21.24 -46.05
C LYS A 123 -4.99 22.31 -45.69
N ARG A 124 -5.40 23.42 -45.07
CA ARG A 124 -4.50 24.51 -44.65
C ARG A 124 -3.72 24.20 -43.37
N LEU A 125 -4.20 23.26 -42.54
CA LEU A 125 -3.52 22.82 -41.33
C LEU A 125 -2.40 21.80 -41.61
N ARG A 126 -2.45 21.06 -42.73
CA ARG A 126 -1.49 20.00 -43.03
C ARG A 126 -0.12 20.51 -43.50
N SER A 127 -0.05 21.69 -44.12
CA SER A 127 1.22 22.27 -44.60
C SER A 127 2.03 23.02 -43.53
N LYS A 128 1.42 23.38 -42.38
CA LYS A 128 2.11 23.98 -41.22
C LYS A 128 2.75 22.97 -40.26
N ALA A 129 2.54 21.66 -40.48
CA ALA A 129 2.94 20.63 -39.52
C ALA A 129 4.44 20.23 -39.57
N LYS A 130 5.21 20.63 -40.59
CA LYS A 130 6.61 20.20 -40.74
C LYS A 130 7.65 21.08 -40.04
N THR A 131 7.42 22.39 -39.92
CA THR A 131 8.28 23.33 -39.17
C THR A 131 7.94 23.44 -37.69
N SER A 132 6.87 22.75 -37.23
CA SER A 132 6.36 22.84 -35.86
C SER A 132 6.81 21.71 -34.92
N ARG A 133 7.69 20.80 -35.35
CA ARG A 133 8.11 19.64 -34.52
C ARG A 133 9.18 19.99 -33.49
N SER A 134 10.10 20.90 -33.78
CA SER A 134 11.11 21.36 -32.80
C SER A 134 10.54 22.34 -31.77
N SER A 135 9.60 23.20 -32.16
CA SER A 135 8.88 24.08 -31.22
C SER A 135 7.92 23.31 -30.31
N LEU A 136 7.30 22.23 -30.80
CA LEU A 136 6.47 21.34 -29.98
C LEU A 136 7.29 20.59 -28.92
N ALA A 137 8.50 20.14 -29.24
CA ALA A 137 9.35 19.43 -28.26
C ALA A 137 9.72 20.34 -27.07
N ASN A 138 10.11 21.59 -27.34
CA ASN A 138 10.43 22.57 -26.30
C ASN A 138 9.17 23.05 -25.54
N GLY A 139 8.02 23.14 -26.22
CA GLY A 139 6.73 23.42 -25.59
C GLY A 139 6.24 22.30 -24.66
N LEU A 140 6.48 21.05 -25.03
CA LEU A 140 6.13 19.89 -24.20
C LEU A 140 7.03 19.77 -22.98
N ALA A 141 8.34 20.01 -23.11
CA ALA A 141 9.27 19.99 -21.98
C ALA A 141 8.96 21.09 -20.94
N SER A 142 8.70 22.31 -21.40
CA SER A 142 8.30 23.43 -20.51
C SER A 142 6.91 23.23 -19.90
N GLY A 143 5.97 22.65 -20.66
CA GLY A 143 4.65 22.24 -20.16
C GLY A 143 4.73 21.16 -19.09
N TRP A 144 5.66 20.21 -19.21
CA TRP A 144 5.89 19.17 -18.21
C TRP A 144 6.47 19.71 -16.90
N ALA A 145 7.45 20.61 -16.98
CA ALA A 145 8.02 21.26 -15.79
C ALA A 145 6.95 22.05 -15.02
N THR A 146 6.17 22.88 -15.72
CA THR A 146 5.09 23.65 -15.09
C THR A 146 3.95 22.78 -14.57
N ALA A 147 3.60 21.69 -15.24
CA ALA A 147 2.62 20.72 -14.73
C ALA A 147 3.11 20.02 -13.45
N ARG A 148 4.40 19.67 -13.39
CA ARG A 148 5.03 19.06 -12.22
C ARG A 148 5.04 20.02 -11.03
N ASP A 149 5.38 21.29 -11.25
CA ASP A 149 5.38 22.30 -10.18
C ASP A 149 3.97 22.56 -9.66
N ARG A 150 2.97 22.63 -10.54
CA ARG A 150 1.55 22.74 -10.13
C ARG A 150 1.09 21.54 -9.31
N TYR A 151 1.51 20.32 -9.68
CA TYR A 151 1.20 19.12 -8.91
C TYR A 151 1.83 19.18 -7.51
N HIS A 152 3.11 19.56 -7.40
CA HIS A 152 3.76 19.70 -6.11
C HIS A 152 3.10 20.79 -5.25
N ALA A 153 2.80 21.96 -5.83
CA ALA A 153 2.12 23.04 -5.13
C ALA A 153 0.72 22.61 -4.61
N ALA A 154 -0.05 21.90 -5.44
CA ALA A 154 -1.33 21.33 -5.03
C ALA A 154 -1.19 20.27 -3.93
N ASN A 155 -0.16 19.44 -3.99
CA ASN A 155 0.09 18.43 -2.98
C ASN A 155 0.49 19.06 -1.63
N TYR A 156 1.30 20.12 -1.64
CA TYR A 156 1.66 20.87 -0.44
C TYR A 156 0.45 21.61 0.16
N SER A 157 -0.37 22.25 -0.68
CA SER A 157 -1.56 22.97 -0.19
C SER A 157 -2.60 22.04 0.42
N TRP A 158 -2.79 20.85 -0.16
CA TRP A 158 -3.69 19.84 0.40
C TRP A 158 -3.19 19.29 1.74
N LYS A 159 -1.87 19.10 1.88
CA LYS A 159 -1.27 18.74 3.18
C LYS A 159 -1.49 19.85 4.21
N LEU A 160 -1.22 21.11 3.88
CA LEU A 160 -1.45 22.23 4.82
C LEU A 160 -2.92 22.34 5.23
N ALA A 161 -3.85 22.25 4.26
CA ALA A 161 -5.28 22.27 4.54
C ALA A 161 -5.70 21.09 5.42
N GLY A 162 -5.18 19.89 5.16
CA GLY A 162 -5.40 18.71 5.99
C GLY A 162 -4.88 18.88 7.42
N TRP A 163 -3.70 19.47 7.59
CA TRP A 163 -3.13 19.79 8.91
C TRP A 163 -3.95 20.84 9.67
N GLN A 164 -4.43 21.88 8.97
CA GLN A 164 -5.32 22.88 9.56
C GLN A 164 -6.64 22.27 10.01
N LEU A 165 -7.25 21.40 9.19
CA LEU A 165 -8.47 20.66 9.53
C LEU A 165 -8.27 19.72 10.72
N LEU A 166 -7.10 19.07 10.82
CA LEU A 166 -6.77 18.24 11.98
C LEU A 166 -6.68 19.09 13.26
N ARG A 167 -5.99 20.24 13.21
CA ARG A 167 -5.86 21.14 14.36
C ARG A 167 -7.18 21.75 14.79
N THR A 168 -8.06 22.11 13.85
CA THR A 168 -9.39 22.63 14.19
C THR A 168 -10.26 21.53 14.80
N GLN A 169 -10.18 20.29 14.30
CA GLN A 169 -10.82 19.14 14.95
C GLN A 169 -10.27 18.88 16.35
N GLU A 170 -8.96 18.95 16.56
CA GLU A 170 -8.36 18.76 17.89
C GLU A 170 -8.79 19.86 18.85
N ARG A 171 -8.81 21.12 18.41
CA ARG A 171 -9.29 22.24 19.24
C ARG A 171 -10.78 22.11 19.60
N GLN A 172 -11.62 21.69 18.65
CA GLN A 172 -13.04 21.45 18.92
C GLN A 172 -13.24 20.26 19.87
N LYS A 173 -12.40 19.22 19.78
CA LYS A 173 -12.42 18.09 20.72
C LYS A 173 -11.89 18.47 22.10
N LEU A 174 -10.89 19.35 22.19
CA LEU A 174 -10.31 19.76 23.47
C LEU A 174 -11.18 20.78 24.22
N GLY A 175 -11.99 21.58 23.52
CA GLY A 175 -12.87 22.58 24.14
C GLY A 175 -14.19 22.04 24.72
N MET A 176 -14.60 20.81 24.40
CA MET A 176 -15.87 20.23 24.86
C MET A 176 -15.76 18.85 25.51
N VAL A 177 -14.55 18.33 25.73
CA VAL A 177 -14.39 17.08 26.47
C VAL A 177 -14.22 17.44 27.94
N PRO A 178 -15.26 17.30 28.79
CA PRO A 178 -15.09 17.42 30.24
C PRO A 178 -13.97 16.47 30.64
N ALA A 179 -13.19 16.84 31.67
CA ALA A 179 -12.05 16.08 32.18
C ALA A 179 -12.44 14.63 32.51
N ARG A 180 -12.49 13.77 31.49
CA ARG A 180 -12.68 12.34 31.64
C ARG A 180 -11.37 11.84 32.21
N HIS A 181 -11.48 11.16 33.34
CA HIS A 181 -10.41 10.35 33.91
C HIS A 181 -9.60 9.73 32.78
N ARG A 182 -8.29 10.02 32.77
CA ARG A 182 -7.32 9.34 31.93
C ARG A 182 -7.28 7.90 32.42
N GLU A 183 -8.24 7.10 31.97
CA GLU A 183 -8.08 5.66 32.01
C GLU A 183 -6.79 5.34 31.25
N PRO A 184 -5.96 4.43 31.77
CA PRO A 184 -4.72 4.06 31.13
C PRO A 184 -5.03 3.75 29.67
N ILE A 185 -4.30 4.42 28.76
CA ILE A 185 -4.47 4.29 27.32
C ILE A 185 -4.13 2.83 26.98
N SER A 186 -5.11 1.96 27.09
CA SER A 186 -4.97 0.60 26.63
C SER A 186 -4.93 0.69 25.11
N TRP A 187 -3.91 0.07 24.52
CA TRP A 187 -3.71 0.06 23.08
C TRP A 187 -4.90 -0.53 22.31
N TYR A 188 -5.74 -1.31 22.98
CA TYR A 188 -6.87 -2.05 22.40
C TYR A 188 -8.05 -1.15 21.95
N PRO A 189 -8.60 -0.23 22.78
CA PRO A 189 -9.54 0.79 22.33
C PRO A 189 -9.04 1.62 21.15
N TRP A 190 -7.75 2.00 21.17
CA TRP A 190 -7.17 2.82 20.11
C TRP A 190 -7.05 2.05 18.78
N THR A 191 -6.52 0.83 18.82
CA THR A 191 -6.38 -0.01 17.62
C THR A 191 -7.74 -0.40 17.03
N SER A 192 -8.71 -0.76 17.89
CA SER A 192 -10.07 -1.08 17.44
C SER A 192 -10.76 0.14 16.82
N ALA A 193 -10.65 1.34 17.40
CA ALA A 193 -11.20 2.56 16.81
C ALA A 193 -10.57 2.87 15.44
N LYS A 194 -9.25 2.69 15.30
CA LYS A 194 -8.56 2.85 14.01
C LYS A 194 -8.95 1.80 12.97
N TYR A 195 -9.17 0.56 13.40
CA TYR A 195 -9.64 -0.53 12.55
C TYR A 195 -11.01 -0.22 11.96
N TRP A 196 -11.98 0.22 12.78
CA TRP A 196 -13.31 0.59 12.30
C TRP A 196 -13.27 1.77 11.32
N GLN A 197 -12.46 2.80 11.61
CA GLN A 197 -12.28 3.93 10.68
C GLN A 197 -11.70 3.52 9.33
N LEU A 198 -10.74 2.59 9.32
CA LEU A 198 -10.16 2.05 8.09
C LEU A 198 -11.18 1.22 7.31
N SER A 199 -11.96 0.38 8.00
CA SER A 199 -13.04 -0.40 7.40
C SER A 199 -14.08 0.51 6.74
N ASP A 200 -14.54 1.55 7.43
CA ASP A 200 -15.56 2.47 6.90
C ASP A 200 -15.04 3.22 5.65
N LYS A 201 -13.76 3.64 5.64
CA LYS A 201 -13.14 4.29 4.49
C LYS A 201 -12.97 3.35 3.30
N LEU A 202 -12.60 2.10 3.55
CA LEU A 202 -12.50 1.08 2.52
C LEU A 202 -13.88 0.72 1.96
N GLU A 203 -14.90 0.62 2.81
CA GLU A 203 -16.29 0.41 2.38
C GLU A 203 -16.78 1.55 1.48
N ALA A 204 -16.53 2.81 1.88
CA ALA A 204 -16.85 3.97 1.06
C ALA A 204 -16.08 3.99 -0.28
N SER A 205 -14.79 3.65 -0.25
CA SER A 205 -13.94 3.60 -1.45
C SER A 205 -14.32 2.45 -2.39
N ALA A 206 -14.76 1.31 -1.85
CA ALA A 206 -15.21 0.17 -2.63
C ALA A 206 -16.52 0.47 -3.36
N GLY A 207 -17.41 1.27 -2.75
CA GLY A 207 -18.63 1.75 -3.38
C GLY A 207 -18.39 2.73 -4.54
N SER A 208 -17.35 3.57 -4.45
CA SER A 208 -17.09 4.61 -5.45
C SER A 208 -16.25 4.15 -6.65
N ASN A 209 -15.50 3.05 -6.53
CA ASN A 209 -14.52 2.64 -7.55
C ASN A 209 -14.94 1.40 -8.32
N ARG A 210 -15.02 1.52 -9.65
CA ARG A 210 -15.32 0.40 -10.57
C ARG A 210 -14.35 -0.78 -10.43
N ALA A 211 -13.07 -0.52 -10.22
CA ALA A 211 -12.06 -1.57 -10.05
C ALA A 211 -12.38 -2.48 -8.85
N TRP A 212 -12.78 -1.88 -7.72
CA TRP A 212 -13.19 -2.63 -6.54
C TRP A 212 -14.48 -3.42 -6.80
N SER A 213 -15.44 -2.84 -7.53
CA SER A 213 -16.67 -3.56 -7.91
C SER A 213 -16.40 -4.76 -8.82
N MET A 214 -15.41 -4.68 -9.72
CA MET A 214 -14.99 -5.81 -10.56
C MET A 214 -14.32 -6.89 -9.70
N LEU A 215 -13.43 -6.49 -8.78
CA LEU A 215 -12.76 -7.43 -7.88
C LEU A 215 -13.76 -8.17 -6.98
N THR A 216 -14.74 -7.48 -6.41
CA THR A 216 -15.79 -8.11 -5.59
C THR A 216 -16.67 -9.05 -6.39
N LYS A 217 -16.98 -8.71 -7.66
CA LYS A 217 -17.73 -9.58 -8.57
C LYS A 217 -16.93 -10.83 -8.94
N TRP A 218 -15.65 -10.66 -9.25
CA TRP A 218 -14.75 -11.76 -9.61
C TRP A 218 -14.58 -12.76 -8.46
N LEU A 219 -14.49 -12.27 -7.23
CA LEU A 219 -14.35 -13.10 -6.04
C LEU A 219 -15.70 -13.61 -5.48
N ASN A 220 -16.83 -13.17 -6.04
CA ASN A 220 -18.18 -13.40 -5.52
C ASN A 220 -18.32 -13.06 -4.02
N LEU A 221 -17.73 -11.93 -3.60
CA LEU A 221 -17.69 -11.48 -2.20
C LEU A 221 -18.52 -10.21 -2.02
N ASN A 222 -19.17 -10.09 -0.87
CA ASN A 222 -19.78 -8.84 -0.45
C ASN A 222 -18.69 -7.77 -0.25
N SER A 223 -18.89 -6.55 -0.75
CA SER A 223 -17.94 -5.43 -0.64
C SER A 223 -17.51 -5.17 0.80
N LYS A 224 -18.43 -5.32 1.75
CA LYS A 224 -18.15 -5.20 3.18
C LYS A 224 -17.24 -6.31 3.71
N GLY A 225 -17.47 -7.55 3.26
CA GLY A 225 -16.64 -8.70 3.63
C GLY A 225 -15.21 -8.58 3.08
N LEU A 226 -15.07 -8.04 1.88
CA LEU A 226 -13.78 -7.76 1.25
C LEU A 226 -13.02 -6.64 1.97
N ALA A 227 -13.67 -5.52 2.30
CA ALA A 227 -13.07 -4.43 3.07
C ALA A 227 -12.57 -4.90 4.44
N LEU A 228 -13.40 -5.70 5.12
CA LEU A 228 -13.04 -6.31 6.41
C LEU A 228 -11.84 -7.26 6.26
N GLY A 229 -11.88 -8.17 5.28
CA GLY A 229 -10.80 -9.11 5.03
C GLY A 229 -9.48 -8.44 4.65
N LEU A 230 -9.51 -7.32 3.92
CA LEU A 230 -8.33 -6.49 3.66
C LEU A 230 -7.74 -5.88 4.92
N ALA A 231 -8.59 -5.35 5.80
CA ALA A 231 -8.17 -4.79 7.08
C ALA A 231 -7.56 -5.88 7.99
N GLU A 232 -8.23 -7.03 8.11
CA GLU A 232 -7.72 -8.17 8.87
C GLU A 232 -6.41 -8.71 8.30
N GLY A 233 -6.33 -8.90 6.98
CA GLY A 233 -5.14 -9.38 6.29
C GLY A 233 -3.95 -8.44 6.43
N THR A 234 -4.19 -7.13 6.41
CA THR A 234 -3.13 -6.14 6.64
C THR A 234 -2.64 -6.15 8.09
N ILE A 235 -3.53 -6.37 9.05
CA ILE A 235 -3.15 -6.53 10.46
C ILE A 235 -2.34 -7.80 10.65
N LEU A 236 -2.81 -8.93 10.12
CA LEU A 236 -2.08 -10.20 10.18
C LEU A 236 -0.70 -10.09 9.54
N PHE A 237 -0.61 -9.46 8.37
CA PHE A 237 0.66 -9.20 7.72
C PHE A 237 1.60 -8.39 8.62
N LYS A 238 1.12 -7.32 9.27
CA LYS A 238 1.94 -6.55 10.20
C LYS A 238 2.45 -7.38 11.38
N PHE A 239 1.65 -8.32 11.88
CA PHE A 239 2.08 -9.22 12.96
C PHE A 239 3.06 -10.29 12.48
N THR A 240 2.96 -10.75 11.24
CA THR A 240 3.89 -11.74 10.70
C THR A 240 5.19 -11.13 10.19
N VAL A 241 5.21 -9.84 9.83
CA VAL A 241 6.38 -9.13 9.28
C VAL A 241 7.68 -9.33 10.09
N PRO A 242 7.71 -9.23 11.43
CA PRO A 242 8.95 -9.40 12.19
C PRO A 242 9.59 -10.78 12.03
N VAL A 243 8.77 -11.82 11.84
CA VAL A 243 9.24 -13.20 11.65
C VAL A 243 9.50 -13.48 10.17
N HIS A 244 8.63 -12.98 9.29
CA HIS A 244 8.66 -13.30 7.88
C HIS A 244 9.76 -12.55 7.12
N MET A 245 10.07 -11.31 7.52
CA MET A 245 11.08 -10.50 6.83
C MET A 245 12.50 -11.09 6.93
N PRO A 246 13.02 -11.44 8.13
CA PRO A 246 14.33 -12.08 8.24
C PRO A 246 14.38 -13.41 7.50
N LEU A 247 13.30 -14.20 7.57
CA LEU A 247 13.23 -15.50 6.91
C LEU A 247 13.23 -15.37 5.39
N MET A 248 12.46 -14.43 4.82
CA MET A 248 12.49 -14.14 3.38
C MET A 248 13.84 -13.61 2.92
N LEU A 249 14.47 -12.71 3.69
CA LEU A 249 15.79 -12.22 3.34
C LEU A 249 16.82 -13.36 3.35
N PHE A 250 16.76 -14.22 4.38
CA PHE A 250 17.62 -15.37 4.52
C PHE A 250 17.48 -16.36 3.36
N THR A 251 16.25 -16.67 2.92
CA THR A 251 16.03 -17.58 1.79
C THR A 251 16.54 -16.99 0.48
N ILE A 252 16.35 -15.69 0.25
CA ILE A 252 16.87 -15.02 -0.94
C ILE A 252 18.41 -15.04 -0.95
N VAL A 253 19.06 -14.65 0.15
CA VAL A 253 20.53 -14.66 0.25
C VAL A 253 21.08 -16.08 0.08
N SER A 254 20.46 -17.07 0.72
CA SER A 254 20.85 -18.48 0.59
C SER A 254 20.73 -18.99 -0.84
N PHE A 255 19.69 -18.57 -1.57
CA PHE A 255 19.48 -18.91 -2.96
C PHE A 255 20.58 -18.34 -3.87
N PHE A 256 20.94 -17.06 -3.71
CA PHE A 256 22.04 -16.46 -4.49
C PHE A 256 23.39 -17.10 -4.16
N ARG A 257 23.65 -17.41 -2.88
CA ARG A 257 24.86 -18.10 -2.46
C ARG A 257 24.96 -19.49 -3.09
N HIS A 258 23.86 -20.23 -3.14
CA HIS A 258 23.80 -21.54 -3.78
C HIS A 258 24.04 -21.45 -5.30
N ARG A 259 23.40 -20.51 -6.00
CA ARG A 259 23.62 -20.33 -7.45
C ARG A 259 25.08 -20.00 -7.79
N ARG A 260 25.75 -19.21 -6.96
CA ARG A 260 27.17 -18.88 -7.15
C ARG A 260 28.07 -20.08 -6.94
N TRP A 261 27.78 -20.89 -5.92
CA TRP A 261 28.52 -22.12 -5.69
C TRP A 261 28.43 -23.07 -6.89
N VAL A 262 27.23 -23.25 -7.45
CA VAL A 262 27.03 -24.06 -8.67
C VAL A 262 27.73 -23.46 -9.90
N ALA A 263 27.70 -22.13 -10.06
CA ALA A 263 28.38 -21.47 -11.18
C ALA A 263 29.91 -21.64 -11.12
N ALA A 264 30.50 -21.51 -9.93
CA ALA A 264 31.93 -21.70 -9.72
C ALA A 264 32.39 -23.15 -9.99
N GLU A 265 31.58 -24.13 -9.62
CA GLU A 265 31.83 -25.55 -9.90
C GLU A 265 31.76 -25.83 -11.41
N THR A 266 30.80 -25.21 -12.10
CA THR A 266 30.67 -25.37 -13.56
C THR A 266 31.84 -24.74 -14.31
N THR A 267 32.32 -23.57 -13.88
CA THR A 267 33.50 -22.93 -14.50
C THR A 267 34.78 -23.73 -14.27
N ALA A 268 34.97 -24.29 -13.08
CA ALA A 268 36.12 -25.14 -12.78
C ALA A 268 36.14 -26.42 -13.64
N ALA A 269 34.97 -27.03 -13.87
CA ALA A 269 34.86 -28.19 -14.75
C ALA A 269 35.21 -27.88 -16.21
N LEU A 270 34.79 -26.72 -16.72
CA LEU A 270 35.12 -26.30 -18.09
C LEU A 270 36.62 -26.01 -18.28
N GLU A 271 37.27 -25.41 -17.29
CA GLU A 271 38.73 -25.18 -17.34
C GLU A 271 39.51 -26.51 -17.34
N GLU A 272 39.05 -27.53 -16.62
CA GLU A 272 39.69 -28.85 -16.61
C GLU A 272 39.58 -29.55 -17.98
N ASP A 273 38.44 -29.41 -18.65
CA ASP A 273 38.22 -29.96 -19.99
C ASP A 273 39.05 -29.23 -21.06
N ASP A 274 39.18 -27.90 -20.98
CA ASP A 274 40.02 -27.11 -21.90
C ASP A 274 41.51 -27.44 -21.72
N VAL A 275 41.99 -27.64 -20.48
CA VAL A 275 43.37 -28.06 -20.20
C VAL A 275 43.64 -29.47 -20.75
N LYS A 276 42.69 -30.41 -20.62
CA LYS A 276 42.81 -31.74 -21.23
C LYS A 276 42.78 -31.70 -22.75
N ALA A 277 41.97 -30.82 -23.35
CA ALA A 277 41.88 -30.66 -24.80
C ALA A 277 43.14 -30.03 -25.41
N GLN A 278 43.79 -29.10 -24.69
CA GLN A 278 45.05 -28.49 -25.13
C GLN A 278 46.30 -29.33 -24.77
N GLY A 279 46.20 -30.22 -23.77
CA GLY A 279 47.30 -30.96 -23.16
C GLY A 279 47.73 -32.26 -23.82
N GLY A 280 47.33 -32.54 -25.06
CA GLY A 280 47.74 -33.75 -25.79
C GLY A 280 49.25 -33.92 -26.06
N GLN A 281 50.12 -33.02 -25.59
CA GLN A 281 51.57 -33.14 -25.82
C GLN A 281 52.44 -32.33 -24.85
N VAL A 282 52.22 -32.38 -23.54
CA VAL A 282 53.24 -31.90 -22.58
C VAL A 282 53.49 -32.98 -21.54
N THR A 283 54.69 -33.53 -21.65
CA THR A 283 55.29 -34.65 -20.91
C THR A 283 55.12 -34.56 -19.39
N GLU A 284 54.64 -35.65 -18.82
CA GLU A 284 54.63 -36.02 -17.41
C GLU A 284 55.93 -35.64 -16.70
N SER A 285 55.86 -34.69 -15.77
CA SER A 285 56.81 -34.57 -14.66
C SER A 285 56.37 -33.46 -13.74
N PHE A 286 55.35 -33.66 -12.91
CA PHE A 286 55.23 -32.81 -11.72
C PHE A 286 54.36 -33.39 -10.60
N GLU A 287 54.82 -33.13 -9.39
CA GLU A 287 54.53 -33.76 -8.11
C GLU A 287 53.11 -33.49 -7.57
N GLU A 288 52.53 -34.50 -6.89
CA GLU A 288 51.28 -34.43 -6.14
C GLU A 288 51.32 -33.37 -5.02
N PRO A 289 50.41 -32.36 -4.99
CA PRO A 289 50.22 -31.53 -3.82
C PRO A 289 49.03 -32.04 -2.98
N SER A 290 49.38 -32.61 -1.84
CA SER A 290 48.49 -32.91 -0.71
C SER A 290 47.83 -31.65 -0.12
N ARG A 291 46.78 -31.12 -0.75
CA ARG A 291 45.93 -30.05 -0.16
C ARG A 291 44.51 -30.12 -0.74
N MET A 292 43.52 -30.65 -0.01
CA MET A 292 42.09 -30.28 -0.18
C MET A 292 41.14 -30.98 0.84
N LEU A 293 41.40 -30.86 2.16
CA LEU A 293 40.44 -31.30 3.21
C LEU A 293 39.96 -30.19 4.15
N GLY A 294 40.21 -28.90 3.82
CA GLY A 294 39.88 -27.76 4.68
C GLY A 294 38.47 -27.17 4.56
N SER A 295 37.66 -27.56 3.56
CA SER A 295 36.52 -26.75 3.13
C SER A 295 35.24 -26.92 3.97
N THR A 296 35.05 -28.03 4.69
CA THR A 296 33.77 -28.33 5.37
C THR A 296 33.60 -27.71 6.76
N ARG A 297 34.66 -27.15 7.38
CA ARG A 297 34.57 -26.60 8.76
C ARG A 297 33.87 -25.24 8.88
N ASN A 298 33.63 -24.52 7.79
CA ASN A 298 33.07 -23.17 7.86
C ASN A 298 31.54 -23.11 8.00
N ALA A 299 30.80 -24.17 7.64
CA ALA A 299 29.33 -24.15 7.69
C ALA A 299 28.76 -24.05 9.12
N ALA A 300 29.46 -24.57 10.13
CA ALA A 300 28.99 -24.57 11.52
C ALA A 300 29.07 -23.18 12.21
N ARG A 301 29.94 -22.28 11.73
CA ARG A 301 30.09 -20.93 12.33
C ARG A 301 28.98 -19.96 11.90
N ASP A 302 28.41 -20.14 10.71
CA ASP A 302 27.39 -19.22 10.17
C ASP A 302 26.07 -19.21 10.96
N ILE A 303 25.67 -20.34 11.57
CA ILE A 303 24.41 -20.44 12.33
C ILE A 303 24.44 -19.55 13.58
N SER A 304 25.62 -19.34 14.18
CA SER A 304 25.78 -18.58 15.42
C SER A 304 25.58 -17.07 15.25
N TYR A 305 25.79 -16.55 14.05
CA TYR A 305 25.62 -15.11 13.78
C TYR A 305 24.15 -14.73 13.65
N LEU A 306 23.31 -15.60 13.10
CA LEU A 306 21.88 -15.31 12.84
C LEU A 306 21.08 -15.00 14.11
N GLY A 307 21.36 -15.69 15.22
CA GLY A 307 20.69 -15.43 16.51
C GLY A 307 20.96 -14.02 17.06
N ARG A 308 22.15 -13.45 16.77
CA ARG A 308 22.55 -12.13 17.25
C ARG A 308 21.89 -10.99 16.46
N TRP A 309 21.62 -11.20 15.17
CA TRP A 309 20.96 -10.20 14.31
C TRP A 309 19.46 -10.07 14.56
N GLY A 310 18.78 -11.17 14.90
CA GLY A 310 17.36 -11.12 15.26
C GLY A 310 17.08 -10.22 16.47
N LEU A 311 18.00 -10.19 17.44
CA LEU A 311 17.90 -9.35 18.63
C LEU A 311 18.20 -7.87 18.35
N ALA A 312 19.22 -7.57 17.54
CA ALA A 312 19.58 -6.19 17.20
C ALA A 312 18.50 -5.49 16.37
N PHE A 313 17.88 -6.19 15.42
CA PHE A 313 16.77 -5.63 14.64
C PHE A 313 15.53 -5.34 15.49
N TRP A 314 15.32 -6.10 16.56
CA TRP A 314 14.18 -5.91 17.47
C TRP A 314 14.33 -4.64 18.32
N GLN A 315 15.55 -4.31 18.74
CA GLN A 315 15.85 -3.10 19.52
C GLN A 315 15.68 -1.78 18.76
N GLU A 316 15.68 -1.80 17.43
CA GLU A 316 15.61 -0.58 16.61
C GLU A 316 14.20 -0.32 16.05
N VAL A 317 13.25 -1.21 16.33
CA VAL A 317 11.84 -1.09 15.92
C VAL A 317 10.91 -0.66 17.07
N GLU A 318 11.38 -0.71 18.32
CA GLU A 318 10.73 -0.06 19.49
C GLU A 318 11.10 1.42 19.60
#